data_AF-A0A947A5M6-F1
#
_entry.id   AF-A0A947A5M6-F1
#
_cell.length_a   1.000
_cell.length_b   1.000
_cell.length_c   1.000
_cell.angle_alpha   90.00
_cell.angle_beta   90.00
_cell.angle_gamma   90.00
#
_symmetry.space_group_name_H-M   'P 1'
#
loop_
_entity.id
_entity.type
_entity.pdbx_description
1 polymer ?
#
loop_
_entity_poly.entity_id
_entity_poly.type
_entity_poly.pdbx_seq_one_letter_code
_entity_poly.pdbx_strand_id
1 'polypeptide(L)'
;MKKIWMLFAIGGLFLISCSDDDFSGNEIPDPDPVVYTPGTADFSNYVAVGNSITAGYSDNALFVDGQTNSYPNMLAGNFDLVGGGAFNTPFMADNLGGATLFGQPLLGNRLILDFTGSPTPIPVSGTGTTEISNTLSGAFNNMGVPGAKSYHLVAEGYGNVAGVAVGLANPYFARFASSAGTTILADAAI
;
A
#
# COMPACT_ATOMS: atom_id res chain seq x y z
N MET A 1 35.49 -61.56 5.63
CA MET A 1 35.96 -60.85 4.41
C MET A 1 34.85 -60.49 3.42
N LYS A 2 33.73 -61.23 3.28
CA LYS A 2 32.68 -60.92 2.29
C LYS A 2 31.88 -59.61 2.51
N LYS A 3 31.82 -59.09 3.74
CA LYS A 3 31.06 -57.85 4.07
C LYS A 3 31.82 -56.55 3.72
N ILE A 4 33.14 -56.62 3.54
CA ILE A 4 33.95 -55.42 3.23
C ILE A 4 33.82 -55.00 1.77
N TRP A 5 33.63 -55.97 0.87
CA TRP A 5 33.37 -55.74 -0.54
C TRP A 5 32.01 -55.06 -0.80
N MET A 6 31.02 -55.33 0.07
CA MET A 6 29.71 -54.69 -0.01
C MET A 6 29.74 -53.22 0.46
N LEU A 7 30.62 -52.89 1.41
CA LEU A 7 30.87 -51.51 1.85
C LEU A 7 31.61 -50.69 0.79
N PHE A 8 32.55 -51.30 0.05
CA PHE A 8 33.20 -50.64 -1.09
C PHE A 8 32.24 -50.43 -2.27
N ALA A 9 31.31 -51.35 -2.53
CA ALA A 9 30.29 -51.20 -3.57
C ALA A 9 29.26 -50.09 -3.26
N ILE A 10 28.84 -49.97 -1.99
CA ILE A 10 27.92 -48.90 -1.55
C ILE A 10 28.65 -47.55 -1.46
N GLY A 11 29.91 -47.52 -1.00
CA GLY A 11 30.72 -46.30 -0.96
C GLY A 11 31.06 -45.73 -2.34
N GLY A 12 31.23 -46.59 -3.36
CA GLY A 12 31.44 -46.15 -4.74
C GLY A 12 30.24 -45.44 -5.36
N LEU A 13 29.00 -45.78 -4.95
CA LEU A 13 27.79 -45.10 -5.41
C LEU A 13 27.66 -43.66 -4.88
N PHE A 14 28.31 -43.34 -3.75
CA PHE A 14 28.34 -41.97 -3.21
C PHE A 14 29.37 -41.06 -3.88
N LEU A 15 30.31 -41.61 -4.66
CA LEU A 15 31.35 -40.85 -5.36
C LEU A 15 30.99 -40.52 -6.83
N ILE A 16 29.83 -40.97 -7.31
CA ILE A 16 29.33 -40.72 -8.67
C ILE A 16 28.22 -39.65 -8.71
N SER A 17 27.71 -39.19 -7.56
CA SER A 17 26.63 -38.19 -7.51
C SER A 17 27.12 -36.73 -7.52
N CYS A 18 28.10 -36.43 -8.36
CA CYS A 18 28.42 -35.06 -8.81
C CYS A 18 29.37 -35.16 -10.02
N SER A 19 28.89 -35.73 -11.13
CA SER A 19 29.10 -34.96 -12.35
C SER A 19 28.07 -33.84 -12.24
N ASP A 20 28.53 -32.60 -12.10
CA ASP A 20 27.72 -31.48 -12.57
C ASP A 20 27.21 -31.92 -13.93
N ASP A 21 25.89 -32.02 -14.09
CA ASP A 21 25.31 -32.20 -15.39
C ASP A 21 25.73 -30.96 -16.18
N ASP A 22 26.89 -31.08 -16.84
CA ASP A 22 27.41 -30.20 -17.86
C ASP A 22 26.30 -30.13 -18.90
N PHE A 23 25.41 -29.16 -18.71
CA PHE A 23 24.49 -28.68 -19.71
C PHE A 23 25.32 -27.95 -20.76
N SER A 24 26.14 -28.71 -21.49
CA SER A 24 26.81 -28.25 -22.70
C SER A 24 25.74 -28.18 -23.80
N GLY A 25 24.95 -27.11 -23.77
CA GLY A 25 23.77 -26.97 -24.61
C GLY A 25 23.22 -25.55 -24.57
N ASN A 26 24.04 -24.61 -25.02
CA ASN A 26 23.83 -23.16 -25.04
C ASN A 26 23.81 -22.55 -23.63
N GLU A 27 24.76 -21.66 -23.34
CA GLU A 27 24.49 -20.57 -22.40
C GLU A 27 23.14 -19.99 -22.82
N ILE A 28 22.09 -20.20 -22.02
CA ILE A 28 20.86 -19.44 -22.18
C ILE A 28 21.35 -18.00 -22.01
N PRO A 29 21.32 -17.16 -23.06
CA PRO A 29 21.76 -15.78 -22.90
C PRO A 29 20.94 -15.22 -21.74
N ASP A 30 21.60 -14.55 -20.80
CA ASP A 30 20.87 -13.78 -19.81
C ASP A 30 19.84 -12.95 -20.58
N PRO A 31 18.55 -12.98 -20.20
CA PRO A 31 17.55 -12.22 -20.92
C PRO A 31 18.01 -10.77 -20.97
N ASP A 32 17.90 -10.16 -22.14
CA ASP A 32 18.24 -8.74 -22.29
C ASP A 32 17.55 -7.95 -21.17
N PRO A 33 18.27 -7.06 -20.46
CA PRO A 33 17.67 -6.30 -19.37
C PRO A 33 16.45 -5.57 -19.90
N VAL A 34 15.32 -5.71 -19.21
CA VAL A 34 14.06 -5.09 -19.62
C VAL A 34 14.24 -3.57 -19.60
N VAL A 35 14.20 -2.95 -20.77
CA VAL A 35 14.25 -1.49 -20.92
C VAL A 35 12.82 -0.97 -20.95
N TYR A 36 12.46 -0.19 -19.93
CA TYR A 36 11.19 0.54 -19.92
C TYR A 36 11.35 1.87 -20.65
N THR A 37 10.33 2.26 -21.43
CA THR A 37 10.29 3.56 -22.12
C THR A 37 8.95 4.23 -21.89
N PRO A 38 8.92 5.55 -21.60
CA PRO A 38 7.67 6.28 -21.46
C PRO A 38 6.99 6.53 -22.81
N GLY A 39 7.66 6.24 -23.94
CA GLY A 39 7.19 6.62 -25.27
C GLY A 39 7.07 8.14 -25.38
N THR A 40 5.84 8.64 -25.52
CA THR A 40 5.55 10.10 -25.56
C THR A 40 4.86 10.61 -24.30
N ALA A 41 4.66 9.76 -23.27
CA ALA A 41 4.06 10.17 -22.02
C ALA A 41 5.09 10.90 -21.13
N ASP A 42 4.61 11.86 -20.34
CA ASP A 42 5.40 12.53 -19.30
C ASP A 42 4.83 12.12 -17.95
N PHE A 43 5.62 11.37 -17.18
CA PHE A 43 5.25 10.87 -15.85
C PHE A 43 5.82 11.73 -14.71
N SER A 44 6.44 12.86 -15.02
CA SER A 44 7.05 13.75 -14.02
C SER A 44 6.08 14.23 -12.94
N ASN A 45 4.77 14.24 -13.23
CA ASN A 45 3.72 14.48 -12.25
C ASN A 45 2.56 13.47 -12.41
N TYR A 46 2.25 12.77 -11.33
CA TYR A 46 1.10 11.88 -11.24
C TYR A 46 0.33 12.15 -9.94
N VAL A 47 -0.94 12.52 -10.06
CA VAL A 47 -1.86 12.73 -8.94
C VAL A 47 -3.10 11.89 -9.17
N ALA A 48 -3.48 11.11 -8.17
CA ALA A 48 -4.65 10.26 -8.20
C ALA A 48 -5.74 10.81 -7.28
N VAL A 49 -6.82 11.32 -7.87
CA VAL A 49 -7.97 11.87 -7.12
C VAL A 49 -9.07 10.81 -7.05
N GLY A 50 -9.66 10.62 -5.87
CA GLY A 50 -10.80 9.70 -5.77
C GLY A 50 -11.29 9.48 -4.34
N ASN A 51 -11.86 8.29 -4.13
CA ASN A 51 -12.46 7.89 -2.86
C ASN A 51 -11.67 6.74 -2.20
N SER A 52 -12.38 5.83 -1.52
CA SER A 52 -11.85 4.65 -0.85
C SER A 52 -10.96 3.78 -1.73
N ILE A 53 -11.32 3.58 -3.01
CA ILE A 53 -10.56 2.69 -3.91
C ILE A 53 -9.20 3.31 -4.24
N THR A 54 -9.17 4.62 -4.52
CA THR A 54 -7.93 5.38 -4.75
C THR A 54 -7.06 5.43 -3.50
N ALA A 55 -7.68 5.59 -2.33
CA ALA A 55 -6.96 5.67 -1.07
C ALA A 55 -6.29 4.35 -0.66
N GLY A 56 -6.76 3.20 -1.16
CA GLY A 56 -6.32 1.88 -0.66
C GLY A 56 -7.10 1.40 0.56
N TYR A 57 -8.36 1.79 0.67
CA TYR A 57 -9.26 1.29 1.71
C TYR A 57 -9.64 -0.18 1.41
N SER A 58 -9.40 -1.07 2.36
CA SER A 58 -9.78 -2.49 2.28
C SER A 58 -10.19 -2.99 3.65
N ASP A 59 -10.78 -4.19 3.72
CA ASP A 59 -11.08 -4.85 5.01
C ASP A 59 -11.84 -3.96 6.01
N ASN A 60 -12.71 -3.09 5.51
CA ASN A 60 -13.48 -2.14 6.29
C ASN A 60 -12.66 -1.05 7.05
N ALA A 61 -11.43 -0.75 6.65
CA ALA A 61 -10.68 0.43 7.14
C ALA A 61 -9.66 0.96 6.13
N LEU A 62 -9.08 2.12 6.43
CA LEU A 62 -7.85 2.61 5.77
C LEU A 62 -6.67 2.30 6.68
N PHE A 63 -5.58 1.75 6.16
CA PHE A 63 -4.39 1.39 6.93
C PHE A 63 -3.13 1.34 6.04
N VAL A 64 -1.94 1.39 6.64
CA VAL A 64 -0.66 1.56 5.89
C VAL A 64 -0.45 0.54 4.78
N ASP A 65 -0.66 -0.75 5.03
CA ASP A 65 -0.43 -1.78 4.00
C ASP A 65 -1.43 -1.63 2.84
N GLY A 66 -2.71 -1.33 3.13
CA GLY A 66 -3.73 -1.10 2.10
C GLY A 66 -3.39 0.12 1.23
N GLN A 67 -2.91 1.20 1.85
CA GLN A 67 -2.45 2.40 1.16
C GLN A 67 -1.20 2.12 0.30
N THR A 68 -0.26 1.34 0.84
CA THR A 68 0.99 0.97 0.15
C THR A 68 0.70 0.15 -1.11
N ASN A 69 -0.31 -0.73 -1.05
CA ASN A 69 -0.76 -1.58 -2.15
C ASN A 69 -1.94 -0.98 -2.93
N SER A 70 -2.20 0.32 -2.79
CA SER A 70 -3.24 1.00 -3.56
C SER A 70 -2.87 1.06 -5.05
N TYR A 71 -3.86 1.00 -5.94
CA TYR A 71 -3.59 1.05 -7.38
C TYR A 71 -2.78 2.29 -7.79
N PRO A 72 -2.95 3.49 -7.21
CA PRO A 72 -2.10 4.63 -7.53
C PRO A 72 -0.65 4.41 -7.12
N ASN A 73 -0.39 3.87 -5.92
CA ASN A 73 0.97 3.55 -5.49
C ASN A 73 1.63 2.51 -6.44
N MET A 74 0.88 1.48 -6.84
CA MET A 74 1.38 0.47 -7.79
C MET A 74 1.70 1.07 -9.16
N LEU A 75 0.84 1.96 -9.68
CA LEU A 75 1.08 2.64 -10.95
C LEU A 75 2.28 3.58 -10.83
N ALA A 76 2.38 4.35 -9.75
CA ALA A 76 3.52 5.22 -9.50
C ALA A 76 4.85 4.47 -9.46
N GLY A 77 4.88 3.29 -8.84
CA GLY A 77 6.07 2.42 -8.87
C GLY A 77 6.49 1.99 -10.27
N ASN A 78 5.55 1.85 -11.21
CA ASN A 78 5.88 1.60 -12.61
C ASN A 78 6.32 2.88 -13.34
N PHE A 79 5.74 4.02 -13.00
CA PHE A 79 6.10 5.31 -13.59
C PHE A 79 7.51 5.75 -13.21
N ASP A 80 7.96 5.44 -11.99
CA ASP A 80 9.32 5.69 -11.52
C ASP A 80 10.39 5.06 -12.43
N LEU A 81 10.10 3.89 -13.01
CA LEU A 81 10.99 3.19 -13.96
C LEU A 81 11.24 3.95 -15.27
N VAL A 82 10.41 4.96 -15.57
CA VAL A 82 10.43 5.71 -16.84
C VAL A 82 10.51 7.22 -16.63
N GLY A 83 11.06 7.66 -15.49
CA GLY A 83 11.23 9.09 -15.17
C GLY A 83 10.08 9.70 -14.39
N GLY A 84 9.27 8.87 -13.72
CA GLY A 84 8.24 9.32 -12.80
C GLY A 84 8.79 10.03 -11.56
N GLY A 85 7.99 10.91 -10.99
CA GLY A 85 8.31 11.59 -9.74
C GLY A 85 7.99 10.76 -8.48
N ALA A 86 8.40 11.28 -7.33
CA ALA A 86 7.99 10.72 -6.04
C ALA A 86 6.46 10.74 -5.89
N PHE A 87 5.89 9.68 -5.34
CA PHE A 87 4.45 9.55 -5.10
C PHE A 87 4.16 9.49 -3.60
N ASN A 88 3.68 10.60 -3.05
CA ASN A 88 3.41 10.78 -1.64
C ASN A 88 1.96 10.39 -1.30
N THR A 89 1.80 9.56 -0.29
CA THR A 89 0.50 9.10 0.21
C THR A 89 0.30 9.52 1.67
N PRO A 90 -0.88 10.07 2.05
CA PRO A 90 -1.16 10.47 3.43
C PRO A 90 -1.44 9.24 4.29
N PHE A 91 -0.38 8.54 4.68
CA PHE A 91 -0.48 7.28 5.41
C PHE A 91 -1.21 7.42 6.76
N MET A 92 -1.97 6.39 7.12
CA MET A 92 -2.38 6.14 8.50
C MET A 92 -1.14 5.88 9.36
N ALA A 93 -1.26 6.02 10.68
CA ALA A 93 -0.11 5.85 11.57
C ALA A 93 0.30 4.38 11.76
N ASP A 94 -0.57 3.44 11.41
CA ASP A 94 -0.38 2.01 11.64
C ASP A 94 -1.13 1.12 10.63
N ASN A 95 -1.04 -0.19 10.88
CA ASN A 95 -1.70 -1.23 10.12
C ASN A 95 -3.00 -1.75 10.75
N LEU A 96 -3.56 -1.04 11.74
CA LEU A 96 -4.84 -1.36 12.38
C LEU A 96 -5.99 -0.61 11.70
N GLY A 97 -5.77 0.64 11.31
CA GLY A 97 -6.73 1.48 10.61
C GLY A 97 -7.81 2.14 11.47
N GLY A 98 -7.91 1.77 12.74
CA GLY A 98 -8.67 2.53 13.73
C GLY A 98 -8.07 3.93 13.94
N ALA A 99 -8.91 4.87 14.34
CA ALA A 99 -8.49 6.24 14.58
C ALA A 99 -9.22 6.88 15.75
N THR A 100 -8.57 7.86 16.38
CA THR A 100 -9.13 8.70 17.44
C THR A 100 -9.32 10.14 16.97
N LEU A 101 -10.21 10.86 17.64
CA LEU A 101 -10.31 12.31 17.57
C LEU A 101 -10.21 12.87 18.99
N PHE A 102 -9.17 13.66 19.24
CA PHE A 102 -8.83 14.18 20.57
C PHE A 102 -8.76 13.06 21.64
N GLY A 103 -8.16 11.93 21.26
CA GLY A 103 -8.02 10.76 22.12
C GLY A 103 -9.29 9.92 22.32
N GLN A 104 -10.43 10.30 21.73
CA GLN A 104 -11.66 9.49 21.76
C GLN A 104 -11.75 8.61 20.50
N PRO A 105 -12.12 7.32 20.61
CA PRO A 105 -12.29 6.45 19.44
C PRO A 105 -13.30 7.03 18.44
N LEU A 106 -12.90 7.11 17.17
CA LEU A 106 -13.74 7.61 16.07
C LEU A 106 -13.98 6.52 15.01
N LEU A 107 -12.93 5.78 14.60
CA LEU A 107 -12.98 4.76 13.56
C LEU A 107 -12.54 3.40 14.12
N GLY A 108 -13.15 2.33 13.61
CA GLY A 108 -12.81 0.95 13.99
C GLY A 108 -11.60 0.40 13.21
N ASN A 109 -10.97 -0.62 13.78
CA ASN A 109 -9.86 -1.33 13.12
C ASN A 109 -10.37 -2.13 11.90
N ARG A 110 -9.45 -2.40 10.98
CA ARG A 110 -9.62 -3.29 9.83
C ARG A 110 -10.01 -4.69 10.28
N LEU A 111 -10.67 -5.40 9.39
CA LEU A 111 -11.08 -6.78 9.57
C LEU A 111 -9.97 -7.74 9.12
N ILE A 112 -9.95 -8.91 9.74
CA ILE A 112 -9.20 -10.09 9.32
C ILE A 112 -10.12 -11.30 9.39
N LEU A 113 -9.82 -12.32 8.58
CA LEU A 113 -10.53 -13.58 8.68
C LEU A 113 -9.97 -14.38 9.86
N ASP A 114 -10.80 -14.60 10.88
CA ASP A 114 -10.48 -15.50 11.98
C ASP A 114 -10.82 -16.93 11.60
N PHE A 115 -9.90 -17.86 11.92
CA PHE A 115 -10.05 -19.29 11.69
C PHE A 115 -10.30 -20.08 12.98
N THR A 116 -10.49 -19.41 14.12
CA THR A 116 -10.90 -20.10 15.36
C THR A 116 -12.37 -20.54 15.26
N GLY A 117 -12.59 -21.74 14.72
CA GLY A 117 -13.91 -22.29 14.46
C GLY A 117 -14.37 -22.07 13.02
N SER A 118 -15.61 -21.60 12.82
CA SER A 118 -16.11 -21.25 11.49
C SER A 118 -15.49 -19.93 11.04
N PRO A 119 -14.91 -19.85 9.83
CA PRO A 119 -14.26 -18.62 9.39
C PRO A 119 -15.20 -17.42 9.37
N THR A 120 -14.87 -16.37 10.14
CA THR A 120 -15.66 -15.13 10.20
C THR A 120 -14.75 -13.89 10.24
N PRO A 121 -15.19 -12.76 9.66
CA PRO A 121 -14.43 -11.52 9.75
C PRO A 121 -14.52 -10.93 11.16
N ILE A 122 -13.37 -10.66 11.78
CA ILE A 122 -13.27 -9.96 13.07
C ILE A 122 -12.35 -8.74 12.95
N PRO A 123 -12.53 -7.68 13.75
CA PRO A 123 -11.56 -6.60 13.81
C PRO A 123 -10.21 -7.08 14.34
N VAL A 124 -9.12 -6.57 13.78
CA VAL A 124 -7.78 -6.75 14.37
C VAL A 124 -7.80 -6.16 15.79
N SER A 125 -7.23 -6.87 16.75
CA SER A 125 -7.16 -6.41 18.14
C SER A 125 -6.19 -5.23 18.31
N GLY A 126 -6.37 -4.47 19.39
CA GLY A 126 -5.56 -3.29 19.70
C GLY A 126 -6.27 -1.97 19.42
N THR A 127 -5.59 -0.87 19.71
CA THR A 127 -6.11 0.49 19.53
C THR A 127 -5.31 1.16 18.43
N GLY A 128 -6.01 1.62 17.38
CA GLY A 128 -5.40 2.44 16.34
C GLY A 128 -4.74 3.69 16.94
N THR A 129 -3.56 4.01 16.42
CA THR A 129 -2.67 5.10 16.82
C THR A 129 -2.85 6.35 15.94
N THR A 130 -3.69 6.26 14.91
CA THR A 130 -4.00 7.41 14.06
C THR A 130 -4.87 8.39 14.82
N GLU A 131 -4.37 9.61 15.04
CA GLU A 131 -5.15 10.72 15.60
C GLU A 131 -5.57 11.67 14.46
N ILE A 132 -6.87 11.86 14.27
CA ILE A 132 -7.42 12.68 13.18
C ILE A 132 -6.98 14.15 13.30
N SER A 133 -6.79 14.65 14.53
CA SER A 133 -6.32 16.01 14.75
C SER A 133 -4.83 16.23 14.44
N ASN A 134 -4.07 15.16 14.18
CA ASN A 134 -2.69 15.26 13.69
C ASN A 134 -2.69 15.41 12.17
N THR A 135 -2.80 16.65 11.69
CA THR A 135 -2.70 16.98 10.26
C THR A 135 -1.26 16.81 9.77
N LEU A 136 -1.10 16.01 8.73
CA LEU A 136 0.11 15.82 7.94
C LEU A 136 0.33 17.03 7.03
N SER A 137 1.58 17.45 6.91
CA SER A 137 1.99 18.55 6.03
C SER A 137 2.74 18.02 4.81
N GLY A 138 2.63 18.71 3.68
CA GLY A 138 3.33 18.38 2.43
C GLY A 138 2.38 18.29 1.25
N ALA A 139 2.93 18.07 0.06
CA ALA A 139 2.15 17.76 -1.13
C ALA A 139 1.92 16.24 -1.21
N PHE A 140 0.67 15.85 -1.50
CA PHE A 140 0.28 14.45 -1.60
C PHE A 140 -0.22 14.15 -3.02
N ASN A 141 0.25 13.05 -3.58
CA ASN A 141 -0.15 12.59 -4.90
C ASN A 141 -1.39 11.70 -4.81
N ASN A 142 -1.52 10.90 -3.73
CA ASN A 142 -2.74 10.14 -3.47
C ASN A 142 -3.78 11.02 -2.76
N MET A 143 -4.68 11.58 -3.55
CA MET A 143 -5.82 12.38 -3.11
C MET A 143 -7.10 11.53 -3.04
N GLY A 144 -6.94 10.26 -2.66
CA GLY A 144 -8.04 9.35 -2.35
C GLY A 144 -8.60 9.61 -0.95
N VAL A 145 -9.89 9.94 -0.85
CA VAL A 145 -10.56 10.20 0.43
C VAL A 145 -11.70 9.19 0.65
N PRO A 146 -11.55 8.19 1.53
CA PRO A 146 -12.62 7.24 1.81
C PRO A 146 -13.92 7.94 2.24
N GLY A 147 -15.04 7.52 1.65
CA GLY A 147 -16.36 8.14 1.87
C GLY A 147 -16.62 9.43 1.09
N ALA A 148 -15.65 9.97 0.35
CA ALA A 148 -15.88 11.11 -0.54
C ALA A 148 -16.79 10.74 -1.71
N LYS A 149 -17.61 11.71 -2.12
CA LYS A 149 -18.44 11.67 -3.33
C LYS A 149 -17.92 12.74 -4.29
N SER A 150 -18.31 12.67 -5.56
CA SER A 150 -17.84 13.60 -6.59
C SER A 150 -18.03 15.08 -6.22
N TYR A 151 -19.15 15.43 -5.58
CA TYR A 151 -19.41 16.81 -5.15
C TYR A 151 -18.62 17.25 -3.91
N HIS A 152 -18.01 16.32 -3.15
CA HIS A 152 -17.12 16.68 -2.04
C HIS A 152 -15.76 17.19 -2.53
N LEU A 153 -15.37 16.90 -3.78
CA LEU A 153 -14.06 17.26 -4.31
C LEU A 153 -13.82 18.78 -4.37
N VAL A 154 -14.91 19.54 -4.47
CA VAL A 154 -14.94 21.01 -4.53
C VAL A 154 -15.56 21.64 -3.28
N ALA A 155 -15.85 20.85 -2.24
CA ALA A 155 -16.50 21.33 -1.02
C ALA A 155 -15.45 21.93 -0.07
N GLU A 156 -15.50 23.24 0.12
CA GLU A 156 -14.70 23.93 1.14
C GLU A 156 -15.09 23.42 2.54
N GLY A 157 -14.10 23.29 3.43
CA GLY A 157 -14.35 22.80 4.78
C GLY A 157 -14.51 21.28 4.90
N TYR A 158 -14.51 20.53 3.79
CA TYR A 158 -14.63 19.07 3.83
C TYR A 158 -13.46 18.39 4.57
N GLY A 159 -12.31 19.06 4.65
CA GLY A 159 -11.14 18.66 5.43
C GLY A 159 -10.97 19.42 6.75
N ASN A 160 -11.98 20.13 7.24
CA ASN A 160 -11.85 20.86 8.50
C ASN A 160 -12.02 19.92 9.70
N VAL A 161 -10.95 19.73 10.49
CA VAL A 161 -10.97 18.88 11.70
C VAL A 161 -12.11 19.24 12.67
N ALA A 162 -12.47 20.53 12.79
CA ALA A 162 -13.55 20.97 13.67
C ALA A 162 -14.94 20.45 13.24
N GLY A 163 -15.11 20.12 11.95
CA GLY A 163 -16.35 19.56 11.41
C GLY A 163 -16.48 18.04 11.56
N VAL A 164 -15.41 17.33 11.95
CA VAL A 164 -15.40 15.86 11.95
C VAL A 164 -16.36 15.29 12.99
N ALA A 165 -16.31 15.78 14.23
CA ALA A 165 -17.13 15.27 15.34
C ALA A 165 -18.64 15.45 15.11
N VAL A 166 -19.03 16.43 14.28
CA VAL A 166 -20.42 16.75 13.96
C VAL A 166 -20.86 16.25 12.58
N GLY A 167 -20.01 15.47 11.89
CA GLY A 167 -20.32 14.88 10.59
C GLY A 167 -20.34 15.86 9.41
N LEU A 168 -19.77 17.05 9.56
CA LEU A 168 -19.68 18.08 8.51
C LEU A 168 -18.39 17.98 7.69
N ALA A 169 -17.38 17.26 8.19
CA ALA A 169 -16.09 17.06 7.52
C ALA A 169 -15.69 15.58 7.50
N ASN A 170 -14.81 15.23 6.57
CA ASN A 170 -14.28 13.89 6.42
C ASN A 170 -13.05 13.69 7.33
N PRO A 171 -13.03 12.64 8.18
CA PRO A 171 -11.91 12.40 9.08
C PRO A 171 -10.60 12.12 8.35
N TYR A 172 -10.64 11.44 7.20
CA TYR A 172 -9.43 11.14 6.44
C TYR A 172 -8.86 12.40 5.78
N PHE A 173 -9.69 13.21 5.11
CA PHE A 173 -9.21 14.43 4.48
C PHE A 173 -8.73 15.47 5.51
N ALA A 174 -9.36 15.51 6.70
CA ALA A 174 -8.90 16.38 7.79
C ALA A 174 -7.46 16.14 8.23
N ARG A 175 -6.91 14.95 7.94
CA ARG A 175 -5.52 14.62 8.23
C ARG A 175 -4.52 15.15 7.23
N PHE A 176 -4.91 15.63 6.05
CA PHE A 176 -3.95 16.07 5.05
C PHE A 176 -4.43 17.26 4.20
N ALA A 177 -5.56 17.86 4.57
CA ALA A 177 -5.99 19.12 4.01
C ALA A 177 -4.96 20.22 4.30
N SER A 178 -4.54 20.95 3.25
CA SER A 178 -3.55 22.04 3.37
C SER A 178 -4.02 23.21 4.24
N SER A 179 -5.33 23.40 4.35
CA SER A 179 -5.97 24.39 5.21
C SER A 179 -7.43 24.02 5.51
N ALA A 180 -8.01 24.64 6.54
CA ALA A 180 -9.39 24.36 6.93
C ALA A 180 -10.44 24.71 5.85
N GLY A 181 -10.11 25.59 4.89
CA GLY A 181 -11.01 26.02 3.81
C GLY A 181 -10.70 25.41 2.46
N THR A 182 -9.66 24.58 2.33
CA THR A 182 -9.27 24.00 1.04
C THR A 182 -10.30 22.97 0.54
N THR A 183 -10.12 22.56 -0.72
CA THR A 183 -10.87 21.48 -1.35
C THR A 183 -9.89 20.38 -1.76
N ILE A 184 -10.39 19.15 -1.95
CA ILE A 184 -9.56 18.04 -2.42
C ILE A 184 -8.92 18.39 -3.76
N LEU A 185 -9.67 19.06 -4.65
CA LEU A 185 -9.18 19.44 -5.97
C LEU A 185 -8.13 20.55 -5.92
N ALA A 186 -8.27 21.51 -5.00
CA ALA A 186 -7.27 22.55 -4.80
C ALA A 186 -5.96 21.94 -4.28
N ASP A 187 -6.02 21.04 -3.30
CA ASP A 187 -4.84 20.37 -2.77
C ASP A 187 -4.18 19.41 -3.77
N ALA A 188 -4.97 18.81 -4.67
CA ALA A 188 -4.47 17.95 -5.75
C ALA A 188 -3.66 18.71 -6.83
N ALA A 189 -3.74 20.04 -6.86
CA ALA A 189 -3.09 20.88 -7.85
C ALA A 189 -1.83 21.61 -7.33
N ILE A 190 -1.44 21.33 -6.08
CA ILE A 190 -0.23 21.88 -5.43
C ILE A 190 0.99 21.05 -5.83
#